data_AF-A0A238H922-F1
#
_entry.id   AF-A0A238H922-F1
#
_cell.length_a   1.000
_cell.length_b   1.000
_cell.length_c   1.000
_cell.angle_alpha   90.00
_cell.angle_beta   90.00
_cell.angle_gamma   90.00
#
_symmetry.space_group_name_H-M   'P 1'
#
loop_
_entity.id
_entity.type
_entity.pdbx_description
1 polymer ?
#
loop_
_entity_poly.entity_id
_entity_poly.type
_entity_poly.pdbx_seq_one_letter_code
_entity_poly.pdbx_strand_id
1 'polypeptide(L)' 'MADALRFRFDRARELAGVSKDLFQFRDLRAKAGIDKTDAVGDIRVAQRQLGHKSLAMTEHYVRERKGDRVEPTK' A
#
# COMPACT_ATOMS: atom_id res chain seq x y z
N MET A 1 -21.90 2.57 -16.86
CA MET A 1 -21.97 1.73 -15.63
C MET A 1 -20.89 2.20 -14.69
N ALA A 2 -21.24 2.64 -13.47
CA ALA A 2 -20.23 2.96 -12.47
C ALA A 2 -19.44 1.67 -12.14
N ASP A 3 -18.12 1.79 -12.17
CA ASP A 3 -17.17 0.69 -12.10
C ASP A 3 -17.44 -0.23 -10.89
N ALA A 4 -17.83 -1.49 -11.15
CA ALA A 4 -18.37 -2.39 -10.12
C ALA A 4 -17.36 -2.65 -8.98
N LEU A 5 -16.06 -2.55 -9.26
CA LEU A 5 -14.99 -2.69 -8.29
C LEU A 5 -14.94 -1.49 -7.34
N ARG A 6 -15.04 -0.28 -7.90
CA ARG A 6 -14.99 0.97 -7.13
C ARG A 6 -16.21 1.10 -6.22
N PHE A 7 -17.39 0.80 -6.74
CA PHE A 7 -18.63 0.81 -5.97
C PHE A 7 -18.57 -0.10 -4.74
N ARG A 8 -18.11 -1.35 -4.92
CA ARG A 8 -17.98 -2.31 -3.82
C ARG A 8 -16.99 -1.85 -2.76
N PHE A 9 -15.87 -1.26 -3.16
CA PHE A 9 -14.90 -0.70 -2.21
C PHE A 9 -15.47 0.50 -1.44
N ASP A 10 -16.06 1.48 -2.13
CA ASP A 10 -16.57 2.68 -1.48
C ASP A 10 -17.67 2.31 -0.46
N ARG A 11 -18.55 1.36 -0.79
CA ARG A 11 -19.53 0.79 0.14
C ARG A 11 -18.89 0.12 1.36
N ALA A 12 -17.85 -0.70 1.16
CA ALA A 12 -17.13 -1.34 2.25
C ALA A 12 -16.45 -0.32 3.17
N ARG A 13 -15.85 0.73 2.60
CA ARG A 13 -15.24 1.83 3.35
C ARG A 13 -16.27 2.58 4.21
N GLU A 14 -17.42 2.90 3.62
CA GLU A 14 -18.52 3.57 4.31
C GLU A 14 -19.05 2.73 5.48
N LEU A 15 -19.25 1.42 5.28
CA LEU A 15 -19.65 0.49 6.35
C LEU A 15 -18.61 0.37 7.47
N ALA A 16 -17.33 0.53 7.14
CA ALA A 16 -16.24 0.56 8.12
C ALA A 16 -16.11 1.91 8.85
N GLY A 17 -16.92 2.92 8.50
CA GLY A 17 -16.87 4.26 9.11
C GLY A 17 -15.62 5.06 8.75
N VAL A 18 -14.93 4.70 7.66
CA VAL A 18 -13.66 5.36 7.27
C VAL A 18 -13.95 6.48 6.28
N SER A 19 -13.48 7.69 6.60
CA SER A 19 -13.63 8.83 5.69
C SER A 19 -12.81 8.67 4.41
N LYS A 20 -13.31 9.23 3.30
CA LYS A 20 -12.73 9.05 1.96
C LYS A 20 -11.36 9.70 1.79
N ASP A 21 -11.10 10.79 2.50
CA ASP A 21 -9.81 11.47 2.57
C ASP A 21 -8.76 10.65 3.31
N LEU A 22 -9.18 9.78 4.24
CA LEU A 22 -8.29 8.91 5.01
C LEU A 22 -7.94 7.62 4.26
N PHE A 23 -8.86 7.08 3.46
CA PHE A 23 -8.63 5.82 2.74
C PHE A 23 -9.38 5.74 1.41
N GLN A 24 -8.62 5.52 0.34
CA GLN A 24 -9.09 5.44 -1.03
C GLN A 24 -8.72 4.10 -1.67
N PHE A 25 -9.42 3.72 -2.73
CA PHE A 25 -9.17 2.42 -3.39
C PHE A 25 -7.71 2.24 -3.87
N ARG A 26 -7.08 3.33 -4.34
CA ARG A 26 -5.67 3.34 -4.77
C ARG A 26 -4.69 3.00 -3.64
N ASP A 27 -5.08 3.22 -2.39
CA ASP A 27 -4.23 2.97 -1.23
C ASP A 27 -3.96 1.49 -1.01
N LEU A 28 -4.80 0.61 -1.55
CA LEU A 28 -4.55 -0.83 -1.55
C LEU A 28 -3.28 -1.19 -2.31
N ARG A 29 -2.94 -0.45 -3.39
CA ARG A 29 -1.70 -0.67 -4.15
C ARG A 29 -0.46 -0.39 -3.29
N ALA A 30 -0.46 0.74 -2.59
CA ALA A 30 0.64 1.09 -1.70
C ALA A 30 0.76 0.09 -0.54
N LYS A 31 -0.36 -0.35 0.05
CA LYS A 31 -0.38 -1.40 1.08
C LYS A 31 0.20 -2.72 0.58
N ALA A 32 -0.16 -3.14 -0.63
CA ALA A 32 0.37 -4.36 -1.24
C ALA A 32 1.89 -4.29 -1.47
N GLY A 33 2.41 -3.12 -1.83
CA GLY A 33 3.86 -2.88 -1.95
C GLY A 33 4.59 -3.09 -0.62
N ILE A 34 4.07 -2.47 0.44
CA ILE A 34 4.62 -2.59 1.80
C ILE A 34 4.60 -4.03 2.28
N ASP A 35 3.46 -4.72 2.13
CA ASP A 35 3.32 -6.11 2.58
C ASP A 35 4.30 -7.02 1.87
N LYS A 36 4.60 -6.74 0.60
CA LYS A 36 5.59 -7.50 -0.14
C LYS A 36 7.01 -7.22 0.34
N THR A 37 7.37 -5.95 0.54
CA THR A 37 8.68 -5.60 1.10
C THR A 37 8.85 -6.19 2.49
N ASP A 38 7.81 -6.15 3.32
CA ASP A 38 7.83 -6.66 4.69
C ASP A 38 7.94 -8.18 4.75
N ALA A 39 7.23 -8.90 3.87
CA ALA A 39 7.29 -10.36 3.83
C ALA A 39 8.61 -10.91 3.27
N VAL A 40 9.30 -10.15 2.40
CA VAL A 40 10.49 -10.64 1.68
C VAL A 40 11.78 -9.97 2.15
N GLY A 41 11.71 -8.80 2.80
CA GLY A 41 12.86 -7.98 3.16
C GLY A 41 13.53 -7.28 1.98
N ASP A 42 12.97 -7.38 0.76
CA ASP A 42 13.56 -6.80 -0.46
C ASP A 42 12.57 -5.87 -1.19
N ILE A 43 12.93 -4.60 -1.26
CA ILE A 43 12.17 -3.56 -1.93
C ILE A 43 12.10 -3.75 -3.46
N ARG A 44 13.07 -4.43 -4.08
CA ARG A 44 13.07 -4.71 -5.53
C ARG A 44 11.93 -5.63 -5.94
N VAL A 45 11.50 -6.51 -5.04
CA VAL A 45 10.36 -7.39 -5.26
C VAL A 45 9.07 -6.58 -5.28
N ALA A 46 8.93 -5.61 -4.37
CA ALA A 46 7.83 -4.66 -4.40
C ALA A 46 7.87 -3.77 -5.65
N GLN A 47 9.06 -3.31 -6.10
CA GLN A 47 9.19 -2.54 -7.34
C GLN A 47 8.61 -3.30 -8.55
N ARG A 48 8.97 -4.59 -8.69
CA ARG A 48 8.45 -5.44 -9.78
C ARG A 48 6.94 -5.63 -9.69
N GLN A 49 6.41 -5.89 -8.51
CA GLN A 49 4.96 -6.04 -8.29
C GLN A 49 4.18 -4.75 -8.60
N LEU A 50 4.76 -3.60 -8.23
CA LEU A 50 4.19 -2.28 -8.49
C LEU A 50 4.52 -1.75 -9.89
N GLY A 51 5.25 -2.49 -10.73
CA GLY A 51 5.62 -2.07 -12.08
C GLY A 51 6.32 -0.70 -12.13
N HIS A 52 7.07 -0.34 -11.09
CA HIS A 52 7.73 0.97 -11.03
C HIS A 52 9.05 0.96 -11.81
N LYS A 53 9.28 2.03 -12.58
CA LYS A 53 10.51 2.20 -13.36
C LYS A 53 11.74 2.40 -12.48
N SER A 54 11.60 3.06 -11.34
CA SER A 54 12.70 3.36 -10.41
C SER A 54 12.40 2.89 -8.99
N LEU A 55 13.47 2.63 -8.23
CA LEU A 55 13.39 2.26 -6.82
C LEU A 55 12.87 3.42 -5.96
N ALA A 56 13.28 4.67 -6.25
CA ALA A 56 12.85 5.85 -5.52
C ALA A 56 11.31 6.01 -5.45
N MET A 57 10.59 5.67 -6.54
CA MET A 57 9.13 5.66 -6.52
C MET A 57 8.57 4.60 -5.56
N THR A 58 9.21 3.44 -5.50
CA THR A 58 8.80 2.36 -4.60
C THR A 58 9.08 2.71 -3.14
N GLU A 59 10.21 3.37 -2.86
CA GLU A 59 10.56 3.86 -1.53
C GLU A 59 9.51 4.82 -0.97
N HIS A 60 8.99 5.73 -1.80
CA HIS A 60 7.93 6.65 -1.39
C HIS A 60 6.67 5.91 -0.89
N TYR A 61 6.30 4.81 -1.54
CA TYR A 61 5.12 4.03 -1.12
C TYR A 61 5.37 3.16 0.11
N VAL A 62 6.62 2.75 0.37
CA VAL A 62 6.95 1.82 1.45
C VAL A 62 7.30 2.52 2.76
N ARG A 63 8.06 3.63 2.72
CA ARG A 63 8.58 4.31 3.92
C ARG A 63 7.51 5.03 4.74
N GLU A 64 6.58 5.75 4.12
CA GLU A 64 5.66 6.63 4.85
C GLU A 64 4.64 5.90 5.74
N ARG A 65 4.37 4.61 5.50
CA ARG A 65 3.21 3.93 6.13
C ARG A 65 3.52 3.04 7.31
N LYS A 66 4.73 2.51 7.44
CA LYS A 66 5.05 1.52 8.49
C LYS A 66 6.25 1.91 9.35
N GLY A 67 7.10 2.82 8.88
CA GLY A 67 8.40 3.07 9.50
C GLY A 67 9.38 1.91 9.31
N ASP A 68 10.63 2.11 9.70
CA ASP A 68 11.67 1.08 9.62
C ASP A 68 11.47 0.07 10.75
N ARG A 69 11.34 -1.22 10.40
CA ARG A 69 11.42 -2.30 11.40
C ARG A 69 12.86 -2.42 11.87
N VAL A 70 13.10 -2.03 13.11
CA VAL A 70 14.40 -2.18 13.78
C VAL A 70 14.35 -3.36 14.74
N GLU A 71 15.37 -4.21 14.68
CA GLU A 71 15.59 -5.24 15.69
C GLU A 71 16.00 -4.56 17.01
N PRO A 72 15.64 -5.13 18.18
CA PRO A 72 16.08 -4.61 19.47
C PRO A 72 17.60 -4.49 19.53
N THR A 73 18.09 -3.33 19.94
CA THR A 73 19.53 -3.12 20.19
C THR A 73 19.87 -3.58 21.60
N LYS A 74 20.03 -4.90 21.74
CA LYS A 74 20.36 -5.65 22.97
C LYS A 74 19.30 -5.67 24.07
#